data_AF-A0A6L6AA75-F1
#
_entry.id   AF-A0A6L6AA75-F1
#
_cell.length_a   1.000
_cell.length_b   1.000
_cell.length_c   1.000
_cell.angle_alpha   90.00
_cell.angle_beta   90.00
_cell.angle_gamma   90.00
#
_symmetry.space_group_name_H-M   'P 1'
#
loop_
_entity.id
_entity.type
_entity.pdbx_description
1 polymer ?
#
loop_
_entity_poly.entity_id
_entity_poly.type
_entity_poly.pdbx_seq_one_letter_code
_entity_poly.pdbx_strand_id
1 'polypeptide(L)'
;MTHRSPIFELADQHVEASALLSPMRCTYLGNGINQDKWDDLSFAGSQKGAALDRESLNKLNALVPIDEIDRVAKKVMQERLETSLLMHDTDEVHLIWSVLYSPASSVRGIFELMPHNNDQDFANIAARLATVDSVFDSWVSKISTLASAGKSVAQRQVSGVVKQLKSHANNGYADMAKRFDPEGKYPDIHSSALLAQAAATKLATYLNDVYLPQANPVDAVGADRYAIWARYFTGADLNLRETYEWGIQDLKRINDRMWSIAEKIKPGAKTLREVADHLDQDPKYFIKDKGGIVAFLQDFTDKTTERMNGQYFEIDERIKKCDVKYAPEGGGTAPYYNAPSEDLTRPGSTWIPSQGTEGFTWWHLISTWYHEAVPGHHLQLGTKAIEKDRLSRYQRTSASISGYSEGWALYAERFMDELGAFDEPGIEMGYLSNQALRAARVVVDIGIHLGYTDENGNVWNADSVKDVLFEKALQGDAIAASERDRYLGLPGQAISYKVGERVWMTAREDAKARLGADFDLKKFHTYALRLGPMGLDPFAEEMSAWDGK
;
A
#
# COMPACT_ATOMS: atom_id res chain seq x y z
N MET A 1 28.60 5.64 15.21
CA MET A 1 27.40 5.83 16.06
C MET A 1 27.45 4.78 17.15
N THR A 2 26.94 5.04 18.35
CA THR A 2 26.80 4.00 19.38
C THR A 2 25.46 3.29 19.18
N HIS A 3 25.49 2.01 18.80
CA HIS A 3 24.28 1.20 18.66
C HIS A 3 23.90 0.57 20.01
N ARG A 4 22.61 0.38 20.24
CA ARG A 4 22.04 -0.26 21.45
C ARG A 4 22.55 -1.69 21.65
N SER A 5 22.65 -2.44 20.56
CA SER A 5 23.01 -3.85 20.54
C SER A 5 23.58 -4.25 19.16
N PRO A 6 24.24 -5.41 19.06
CA PRO A 6 24.70 -5.94 17.77
C PRO A 6 23.58 -6.14 16.73
N ILE A 7 22.34 -6.39 17.18
CA ILE A 7 21.17 -6.58 16.29
C ILE A 7 20.78 -5.24 15.66
N PHE A 8 20.79 -4.15 16.44
CA PHE A 8 20.54 -2.80 15.93
C PHE A 8 21.65 -2.33 14.98
N GLU A 9 22.90 -2.66 15.29
CA GLU A 9 24.04 -2.38 14.40
C GLU A 9 23.88 -3.11 13.05
N LEU A 10 23.55 -4.41 13.08
CA LEU A 10 23.33 -5.19 11.85
C LEU A 10 22.14 -4.65 11.04
N ALA A 11 21.06 -4.23 11.70
CA ALA A 11 19.91 -3.62 11.05
C ALA A 11 20.28 -2.33 10.31
N ASP A 12 21.08 -1.46 10.93
CA ASP A 12 21.58 -0.23 10.30
C ASP A 12 22.48 -0.53 9.09
N GLN A 13 23.45 -1.43 9.26
CA GLN A 13 24.36 -1.86 8.20
C GLN A 13 23.60 -2.45 6.99
N HIS A 14 22.59 -3.28 7.25
CA HIS A 14 21.76 -3.86 6.20
C HIS A 14 20.97 -2.78 5.44
N VAL A 15 20.35 -1.83 6.15
CA VAL A 15 19.61 -0.73 5.51
C VAL A 15 20.52 0.11 4.61
N GLU A 16 21.74 0.41 5.07
CA GLU A 16 22.72 1.17 4.28
C GLU A 16 23.21 0.40 3.06
N ALA A 17 23.58 -0.88 3.23
CA ALA A 17 24.00 -1.73 2.12
C ALA A 17 22.88 -1.92 1.09
N SER A 18 21.64 -2.12 1.54
CA SER A 18 20.46 -2.27 0.67
C SER A 18 20.19 -0.99 -0.12
N ALA A 19 20.29 0.18 0.51
CA ALA A 19 20.14 1.46 -0.18
C ALA A 19 21.19 1.66 -1.30
N LEU A 20 22.44 1.24 -1.08
CA LEU A 20 23.50 1.34 -2.10
C LEU A 20 23.27 0.45 -3.32
N LEU A 21 22.50 -0.65 -3.17
CA LEU A 21 22.11 -1.53 -4.29
C LEU A 21 20.99 -0.94 -5.15
N SER A 22 20.28 0.09 -4.66
CA SER A 22 19.15 0.72 -5.35
C SER A 22 19.35 2.25 -5.44
N PRO A 23 20.06 2.74 -6.47
CA PRO A 23 20.10 4.17 -6.79
C PRO A 23 18.73 4.85 -6.85
N MET A 24 17.68 4.15 -7.32
CA MET A 24 16.31 4.67 -7.31
C MET A 24 15.79 4.84 -5.87
N ARG A 25 16.01 3.86 -4.98
CA ARG A 25 15.66 4.00 -3.56
C ARG A 25 16.40 5.16 -2.89
N CYS A 26 17.65 5.41 -3.25
CA CYS A 26 18.38 6.59 -2.77
C CYS A 26 17.69 7.92 -3.13
N THR A 27 17.12 8.02 -4.35
CA THR A 27 16.25 9.16 -4.73
C THR A 27 14.98 9.20 -3.88
N TYR A 28 14.27 8.09 -3.70
CA TYR A 28 13.07 8.04 -2.83
C TYR A 28 13.35 8.47 -1.39
N LEU A 29 14.51 8.08 -0.84
CA LEU A 29 14.93 8.43 0.50
C LEU A 29 15.46 9.88 0.60
N GLY A 30 15.73 10.55 -0.53
CA GLY A 30 16.22 11.92 -0.57
C GLY A 30 17.66 12.08 -0.07
N ASN A 31 18.50 11.04 -0.17
CA ASN A 31 19.86 11.05 0.41
C ASN A 31 20.94 11.59 -0.55
N GLY A 32 20.58 11.91 -1.81
CA GLY A 32 21.50 12.49 -2.80
C GLY A 32 22.54 11.54 -3.39
N ILE A 33 22.52 10.25 -3.06
CA ILE A 33 23.51 9.27 -3.53
C ILE A 33 23.09 8.70 -4.89
N ASN A 34 24.04 8.56 -5.83
CA ASN A 34 23.85 7.90 -7.14
C ASN A 34 22.62 8.42 -7.94
N GLN A 35 22.36 9.73 -7.89
CA GLN A 35 21.18 10.35 -8.54
C GLN A 35 21.21 10.29 -10.07
N ASP A 36 22.37 9.98 -10.64
CA ASP A 36 22.64 9.78 -12.07
C ASP A 36 22.48 8.31 -12.53
N LYS A 37 22.26 7.37 -11.60
CA LYS A 37 22.27 5.92 -11.89
C LYS A 37 20.89 5.27 -11.74
N TRP A 38 20.78 4.09 -12.35
CA TRP A 38 19.61 3.20 -12.27
C TRP A 38 19.87 1.98 -11.41
N ASP A 39 18.79 1.38 -10.92
CA ASP A 39 18.82 0.03 -10.38
C ASP A 39 19.15 -0.97 -11.50
N ASP A 40 19.88 -2.03 -11.14
CA ASP A 40 20.14 -3.16 -12.04
C ASP A 40 18.91 -4.08 -12.06
N LEU A 41 18.07 -3.97 -13.09
CA LEU A 41 16.82 -4.75 -13.18
C LEU A 41 17.04 -6.16 -13.74
N SER A 42 18.28 -6.60 -13.96
CA SER A 42 18.61 -7.96 -14.40
C SER A 42 18.55 -8.98 -13.24
N PHE A 43 18.72 -10.26 -13.55
CA PHE A 43 18.93 -11.30 -12.52
C PHE A 43 20.21 -11.09 -11.72
N ALA A 44 21.26 -10.54 -12.32
CA ALA A 44 22.50 -10.25 -11.60
C ALA A 44 22.27 -9.15 -10.54
N GLY A 45 21.39 -8.19 -10.84
CA GLY A 45 20.94 -7.18 -9.89
C GLY A 45 20.19 -7.76 -8.71
N SER A 46 19.16 -8.59 -8.97
CA SER A 46 18.38 -9.22 -7.90
C SER A 46 19.23 -10.18 -7.04
N GLN A 47 20.17 -10.91 -7.64
CA GLN A 47 21.08 -11.80 -6.93
C GLN A 47 21.98 -11.06 -5.92
N LYS A 48 22.37 -9.80 -6.19
CA LYS A 48 23.12 -8.98 -5.22
C LYS A 48 22.29 -8.69 -3.97
N GLY A 49 21.02 -8.35 -4.16
CA GLY A 49 20.06 -8.14 -3.07
C GLY A 49 19.86 -9.43 -2.24
N ALA A 50 19.60 -10.55 -2.90
CA ALA A 50 19.43 -11.84 -2.23
C ALA A 50 20.71 -12.32 -1.51
N ALA A 51 21.90 -12.01 -2.05
CA ALA A 51 23.16 -12.30 -1.38
C ALA A 51 23.30 -11.49 -0.08
N LEU A 52 22.98 -10.19 -0.11
CA LEU A 52 22.95 -9.34 1.08
C LEU A 52 21.94 -9.86 2.11
N ASP A 53 20.72 -10.18 1.69
CA ASP A 53 19.68 -10.70 2.58
C ASP A 53 20.13 -11.99 3.28
N ARG A 54 20.74 -12.92 2.52
CA ARG A 54 21.26 -14.18 3.04
C ARG A 54 22.43 -13.99 4.01
N GLU A 55 23.35 -13.07 3.70
CA GLU A 55 24.44 -12.71 4.60
C GLU A 55 23.92 -12.11 5.92
N SER A 56 23.00 -11.14 5.82
CA SER A 56 22.38 -10.51 6.99
C SER A 56 21.61 -11.52 7.83
N LEU A 57 20.82 -12.41 7.21
CA LEU A 57 20.07 -13.45 7.91
C LEU A 57 21.01 -14.41 8.67
N ASN A 58 22.09 -14.85 8.03
CA ASN A 58 23.09 -15.72 8.68
C ASN A 58 23.73 -15.05 9.91
N LYS A 59 24.13 -13.77 9.78
CA LYS A 59 24.67 -13.01 10.92
C LYS A 59 23.62 -12.85 12.01
N LEU A 60 22.40 -12.45 11.65
CA LEU A 60 21.29 -12.21 12.57
C LEU A 60 20.97 -13.46 13.40
N ASN A 61 20.96 -14.63 12.76
CA ASN A 61 20.67 -15.91 13.42
C ASN A 61 21.68 -16.21 14.54
N ALA A 62 22.95 -15.85 14.38
CA ALA A 62 24.00 -16.05 15.38
C ALA A 62 23.96 -15.06 16.56
N LEU A 63 23.24 -13.93 16.43
CA LEU A 63 23.15 -12.93 17.49
C LEU A 63 22.13 -13.34 18.57
N VAL A 64 22.47 -13.11 19.84
CA VAL A 64 21.59 -13.37 20.98
C VAL A 64 20.93 -12.06 21.41
N PRO A 65 19.59 -11.97 21.45
CA PRO A 65 18.89 -10.80 21.98
C PRO A 65 19.25 -10.54 23.44
N ILE A 66 19.50 -9.27 23.79
CA ILE A 66 19.80 -8.88 25.18
C ILE A 66 18.53 -8.61 26.00
N ASP A 67 17.40 -8.39 25.33
CA ASP A 67 16.08 -8.15 25.93
C ASP A 67 14.94 -8.31 24.90
N GLU A 68 13.71 -7.94 25.30
CA GLU A 68 12.50 -7.98 24.47
C GLU A 68 12.62 -7.14 23.20
N ILE A 69 13.18 -5.93 23.28
CA ILE A 69 13.31 -5.02 22.13
C ILE A 69 14.19 -5.67 21.05
N ASP A 70 15.32 -6.24 21.46
CA ASP A 70 16.20 -6.98 20.57
C ASP A 70 15.54 -8.25 20.00
N ARG A 71 14.74 -8.95 20.81
CA ARG A 71 14.04 -10.17 20.41
C ARG A 71 13.01 -9.88 19.32
N VAL A 72 12.19 -8.84 19.50
CA VAL A 72 11.20 -8.40 18.51
C VAL A 72 11.89 -7.90 17.24
N ALA A 73 12.91 -7.03 17.37
CA ALA A 73 13.67 -6.55 16.21
C ALA A 73 14.27 -7.70 15.40
N LYS A 74 14.86 -8.70 16.07
CA LYS A 74 15.38 -9.91 15.44
C LYS A 74 14.28 -10.69 14.71
N LYS A 75 13.16 -10.97 15.37
CA LYS A 75 12.04 -11.73 14.80
C LYS A 75 11.49 -11.06 13.54
N VAL A 76 11.30 -9.74 13.56
CA VAL A 76 10.80 -8.98 12.40
C VAL A 76 11.78 -9.02 11.24
N MET A 77 13.06 -8.72 11.50
CA MET A 77 14.07 -8.71 10.45
C MET A 77 14.27 -10.11 9.87
N GLN A 78 14.28 -11.14 10.71
CA GLN A 78 14.38 -12.53 10.28
C GLN A 78 13.22 -12.92 9.35
N GLU A 79 11.98 -12.69 9.78
CA GLU A 79 10.78 -13.05 9.02
C GLU A 79 10.74 -12.33 7.66
N ARG A 80 11.08 -11.04 7.62
CA ARG A 80 11.12 -10.26 6.36
C ARG A 80 12.25 -10.71 5.42
N LEU A 81 13.44 -11.03 5.94
CA LEU A 81 14.55 -11.55 5.14
C LEU A 81 14.24 -12.94 4.57
N GLU A 82 13.67 -13.84 5.39
CA GLU A 82 13.23 -15.16 4.94
C GLU A 82 12.16 -15.05 3.85
N THR A 83 11.18 -14.16 4.02
CA THR A 83 10.17 -13.88 3.02
C THR A 83 10.79 -13.30 1.74
N SER A 84 11.72 -12.35 1.82
CA SER A 84 12.43 -11.79 0.65
C SER A 84 13.19 -12.88 -0.13
N LEU A 85 13.89 -13.76 0.58
CA LEU A 85 14.61 -14.88 -0.02
C LEU A 85 13.66 -15.90 -0.67
N LEU A 86 12.51 -16.21 -0.05
CA LEU A 86 11.49 -17.06 -0.66
C LEU A 86 10.97 -16.46 -1.97
N MET A 87 10.69 -15.14 -1.98
CA MET A 87 10.25 -14.41 -3.18
C MET A 87 11.29 -14.43 -4.30
N HIS A 88 12.57 -14.32 -3.94
CA HIS A 88 13.69 -14.42 -4.88
C HIS A 88 13.86 -15.84 -5.42
N ASP A 89 13.96 -16.83 -4.54
CA ASP A 89 14.28 -18.22 -4.89
C ASP A 89 13.15 -18.90 -5.68
N THR A 90 11.93 -18.34 -5.65
CA THR A 90 10.78 -18.77 -6.48
C THR A 90 10.59 -17.96 -7.77
N ASP A 91 11.38 -16.90 -7.97
CA ASP A 91 11.24 -15.86 -9.00
C ASP A 91 9.98 -14.98 -8.89
N GLU A 92 9.14 -15.15 -7.85
CA GLU A 92 7.84 -14.48 -7.77
C GLU A 92 7.95 -12.95 -7.83
N VAL A 93 8.97 -12.37 -7.20
CA VAL A 93 9.22 -10.91 -7.23
C VAL A 93 9.44 -10.36 -8.64
N HIS A 94 9.70 -11.22 -9.64
CA HIS A 94 9.86 -10.85 -11.04
C HIS A 94 8.62 -11.11 -11.90
N LEU A 95 7.62 -11.80 -11.34
CA LEU A 95 6.42 -12.27 -12.03
C LEU A 95 5.15 -11.55 -11.60
N ILE A 96 5.27 -10.44 -10.86
CA ILE A 96 4.18 -9.56 -10.50
C ILE A 96 4.55 -8.13 -10.90
N TRP A 97 3.99 -7.71 -12.02
CA TRP A 97 3.97 -6.34 -12.48
C TRP A 97 2.67 -6.08 -13.23
N SER A 98 2.18 -4.85 -13.13
CA SER A 98 0.84 -4.44 -13.53
C SER A 98 0.80 -2.98 -13.91
N VAL A 99 -0.39 -2.47 -14.25
CA VAL A 99 -0.64 -1.03 -14.40
C VAL A 99 -0.42 -0.23 -13.13
N LEU A 100 -0.53 -0.87 -11.95
CA LEU A 100 -0.30 -0.19 -10.67
C LEU A 100 1.20 -0.12 -10.34
N TYR A 101 1.92 -1.20 -10.59
CA TYR A 101 3.34 -1.30 -10.29
C TYR A 101 4.06 -2.07 -11.38
N SER A 102 5.00 -1.41 -12.07
CA SER A 102 5.93 -2.06 -13.00
C SER A 102 7.27 -1.36 -12.98
N PRO A 103 8.35 -2.02 -13.44
CA PRO A 103 9.61 -1.33 -13.65
C PRO A 103 9.49 -0.16 -14.63
N ALA A 104 8.61 -0.26 -15.64
CA ALA A 104 8.30 0.83 -16.55
C ALA A 104 7.71 2.07 -15.84
N SER A 105 6.70 1.88 -14.99
CA SER A 105 6.11 3.00 -14.23
C SER A 105 7.08 3.54 -13.18
N SER A 106 7.90 2.69 -12.56
CA SER A 106 8.92 3.10 -11.58
C SER A 106 10.03 3.96 -12.21
N VAL A 107 10.53 3.54 -13.38
CA VAL A 107 11.56 4.29 -14.15
C VAL A 107 11.00 5.66 -14.59
N ARG A 108 9.74 5.74 -15.02
CA ARG A 108 9.13 7.03 -15.38
C ARG A 108 8.85 7.89 -14.15
N GLY A 109 8.35 7.29 -13.07
CA GLY A 109 7.92 8.00 -11.86
C GLY A 109 9.05 8.63 -11.07
N ILE A 110 10.26 8.02 -11.09
CA ILE A 110 11.40 8.51 -10.30
C ILE A 110 11.77 9.96 -10.58
N PHE A 111 11.55 10.42 -11.83
CA PHE A 111 11.88 11.76 -12.26
C PHE A 111 11.05 12.84 -11.56
N GLU A 112 9.82 12.54 -11.17
CA GLU A 112 8.98 13.49 -10.40
C GLU A 112 9.49 13.70 -8.97
N LEU A 113 10.43 12.85 -8.50
CA LEU A 113 11.02 12.90 -7.17
C LEU A 113 12.43 13.50 -7.18
N MET A 114 13.01 13.74 -8.36
CA MET A 114 14.35 14.33 -8.47
C MET A 114 14.28 15.84 -8.21
N PRO A 115 15.27 16.42 -7.51
CA PRO A 115 15.32 17.86 -7.27
C PRO A 115 15.54 18.64 -8.58
N HIS A 116 15.19 19.94 -8.59
CA HIS A 116 15.38 20.87 -9.72
C HIS A 116 16.03 22.19 -9.26
N ASN A 117 16.89 22.14 -8.25
CA ASN A 117 17.36 23.34 -7.54
C ASN A 117 18.63 23.95 -8.13
N ASN A 118 19.45 23.16 -8.83
CA ASN A 118 20.76 23.59 -9.32
C ASN A 118 21.18 22.82 -10.60
N ASP A 119 22.26 23.26 -11.25
CA ASP A 119 22.72 22.67 -12.52
C ASP A 119 23.07 21.16 -12.41
N GLN A 120 23.57 20.69 -11.27
CA GLN A 120 23.87 19.26 -11.06
C GLN A 120 22.59 18.41 -11.02
N ASP A 121 21.50 18.95 -10.48
CA ASP A 121 20.22 18.24 -10.43
C ASP A 121 19.71 17.96 -11.86
N PHE A 122 19.77 18.97 -12.74
CA PHE A 122 19.42 18.83 -14.15
C PHE A 122 20.38 17.89 -14.91
N ALA A 123 21.68 17.92 -14.59
CA ALA A 123 22.64 16.98 -15.15
C ALA A 123 22.32 15.52 -14.76
N ASN A 124 21.93 15.27 -13.51
CA ASN A 124 21.53 13.95 -13.04
C ASN A 124 20.27 13.44 -13.77
N ILE A 125 19.28 14.33 -13.98
CA ILE A 125 18.05 14.02 -14.74
C ILE A 125 18.40 13.66 -16.18
N ALA A 126 19.23 14.46 -16.84
CA ALA A 126 19.68 14.18 -18.21
C ALA A 126 20.39 12.82 -18.30
N ALA A 127 21.31 12.53 -17.37
CA ALA A 127 22.05 11.26 -17.34
C ALA A 127 21.12 10.04 -17.22
N ARG A 128 20.10 10.12 -16.35
CA ARG A 128 19.09 9.07 -16.22
C ARG A 128 18.23 8.94 -17.47
N LEU A 129 17.72 10.05 -18.02
CA LEU A 129 16.92 10.05 -19.25
C LEU A 129 17.67 9.42 -20.42
N ALA A 130 18.95 9.75 -20.58
CA ALA A 130 19.80 9.23 -21.66
C ALA A 130 20.01 7.71 -21.59
N THR A 131 19.82 7.11 -20.41
CA THR A 131 20.09 5.69 -20.14
C THR A 131 18.83 4.86 -19.87
N VAL A 132 17.63 5.42 -20.10
CA VAL A 132 16.35 4.70 -19.96
C VAL A 132 16.29 3.42 -20.81
N ASP A 133 16.89 3.43 -22.01
CA ASP A 133 16.95 2.24 -22.87
C ASP A 133 17.73 1.09 -22.20
N SER A 134 18.86 1.40 -21.56
CA SER A 134 19.71 0.39 -20.92
C SER A 134 19.04 -0.25 -19.70
N VAL A 135 18.34 0.53 -18.88
CA VAL A 135 17.60 -0.02 -17.72
C VAL A 135 16.42 -0.88 -18.21
N PHE A 136 15.72 -0.48 -19.28
CA PHE A 136 14.69 -1.33 -19.89
C PHE A 136 15.26 -2.62 -20.49
N ASP A 137 16.41 -2.57 -21.18
CA ASP A 137 17.07 -3.77 -21.70
C ASP A 137 17.44 -4.75 -20.58
N SER A 138 17.87 -4.24 -19.42
CA SER A 138 18.16 -5.09 -18.24
C SER A 138 16.91 -5.80 -17.72
N TRP A 139 15.75 -5.13 -17.74
CA TRP A 139 14.47 -5.73 -17.37
C TRP A 139 14.00 -6.75 -18.42
N VAL A 140 14.08 -6.41 -19.71
CA VAL A 140 13.73 -7.27 -20.85
C VAL A 140 14.51 -8.58 -20.80
N SER A 141 15.82 -8.53 -20.54
CA SER A 141 16.67 -9.72 -20.41
C SER A 141 16.13 -10.70 -19.36
N LYS A 142 15.73 -10.18 -18.19
CA LYS A 142 15.18 -10.98 -17.10
C LYS A 142 13.83 -11.59 -17.44
N ILE A 143 12.87 -10.78 -17.92
CA ILE A 143 11.52 -11.30 -18.22
C ILE A 143 11.51 -12.22 -19.44
N SER A 144 12.41 -12.03 -20.41
CA SER A 144 12.58 -12.96 -21.55
C SER A 144 13.02 -14.34 -21.08
N THR A 145 13.96 -14.38 -20.15
CA THR A 145 14.49 -15.63 -19.57
C THR A 145 13.39 -16.38 -18.82
N LEU A 146 12.60 -15.68 -18.00
CA LEU A 146 11.47 -16.26 -17.28
C LEU A 146 10.38 -16.76 -18.23
N ALA A 147 9.99 -15.95 -19.22
CA ALA A 147 8.97 -16.32 -20.20
C ALA A 147 9.37 -17.57 -21.00
N SER A 148 10.65 -17.68 -21.39
CA SER A 148 11.19 -18.87 -22.06
C SER A 148 11.16 -20.13 -21.19
N ALA A 149 11.14 -19.96 -19.86
CA ALA A 149 10.96 -21.03 -18.88
C ALA A 149 9.49 -21.28 -18.51
N GLY A 150 8.53 -20.64 -19.21
CA GLY A 150 7.09 -20.78 -18.96
C GLY A 150 6.58 -19.98 -17.76
N LYS A 151 7.37 -19.04 -17.22
CA LYS A 151 6.97 -18.17 -16.11
C LYS A 151 6.72 -16.75 -16.61
N SER A 152 5.50 -16.24 -16.46
CA SER A 152 5.13 -14.89 -16.90
C SER A 152 4.01 -14.28 -16.05
N VAL A 153 3.79 -12.97 -16.20
CA VAL A 153 2.54 -12.33 -15.78
C VAL A 153 1.38 -12.71 -16.72
N ALA A 154 0.16 -12.30 -16.36
CA ALA A 154 -1.03 -12.43 -17.20
C ALA A 154 -1.04 -11.42 -18.37
N GLN A 155 -1.59 -11.82 -19.52
CA GLN A 155 -1.72 -10.98 -20.72
C GLN A 155 -2.44 -9.64 -20.48
N ARG A 156 -3.41 -9.62 -19.56
CA ARG A 156 -4.09 -8.39 -19.12
C ARG A 156 -3.10 -7.35 -18.60
N GLN A 157 -2.16 -7.77 -17.76
CA GLN A 157 -1.18 -6.89 -17.14
C GLN A 157 -0.17 -6.39 -18.16
N VAL A 158 0.30 -7.25 -19.07
CA VAL A 158 1.13 -6.86 -20.22
C VAL A 158 0.44 -5.78 -21.05
N SER A 159 -0.82 -6.01 -21.43
CA SER A 159 -1.60 -5.09 -22.24
C SER A 159 -1.79 -3.74 -21.56
N GLY A 160 -1.99 -3.74 -20.25
CA GLY A 160 -2.08 -2.52 -19.44
C GLY A 160 -0.77 -1.71 -19.44
N VAL A 161 0.37 -2.36 -19.20
CA VAL A 161 1.68 -1.69 -19.22
C VAL A 161 2.05 -1.20 -20.61
N VAL A 162 1.70 -1.94 -21.68
CA VAL A 162 1.87 -1.47 -23.07
C VAL A 162 1.11 -0.17 -23.31
N LYS A 163 -0.13 -0.03 -22.79
CA LYS A 163 -0.89 1.23 -22.90
C LYS A 163 -0.20 2.39 -22.17
N GLN A 164 0.32 2.15 -20.96
CA GLN A 164 1.09 3.16 -20.22
C GLN A 164 2.35 3.59 -20.96
N LEU A 165 3.13 2.63 -21.47
CA LEU A 165 4.34 2.92 -22.24
C LEU A 165 4.04 3.72 -23.53
N LYS A 166 2.92 3.42 -24.22
CA LYS A 166 2.48 4.22 -25.36
C LYS A 166 2.17 5.67 -24.97
N SER A 167 1.61 5.91 -23.79
CA SER A 167 1.42 7.26 -23.25
C SER A 167 2.77 7.93 -22.94
N HIS A 168 3.72 7.22 -22.32
CA HIS A 168 5.06 7.77 -22.06
C HIS A 168 5.82 8.11 -23.36
N ALA A 169 5.69 7.27 -24.38
CA ALA A 169 6.28 7.45 -25.70
C ALA A 169 5.65 8.62 -26.48
N ASN A 170 4.35 8.85 -26.31
CA ASN A 170 3.62 9.93 -26.96
C ASN A 170 3.76 11.24 -26.17
N ASN A 171 4.93 11.89 -26.30
CA ASN A 171 5.30 13.14 -25.63
C ASN A 171 5.37 13.10 -24.10
N GLY A 172 5.02 12.00 -23.42
CA GLY A 172 5.01 11.93 -21.96
C GLY A 172 6.37 12.27 -21.28
N TYR A 173 7.50 11.89 -21.88
CA TYR A 173 8.82 12.32 -21.40
C TYR A 173 9.19 13.75 -21.83
N ALA A 174 8.90 14.17 -23.07
CA ALA A 174 9.20 15.54 -23.51
C ALA A 174 8.39 16.58 -22.74
N ASP A 175 7.10 16.33 -22.50
CA ASP A 175 6.25 17.25 -21.77
C ASP A 175 6.65 17.31 -20.29
N MET A 176 7.14 16.21 -19.72
CA MET A 176 7.79 16.23 -18.42
C MET A 176 9.05 17.12 -18.41
N ALA A 177 9.97 16.93 -19.36
CA ALA A 177 11.19 17.74 -19.44
C ALA A 177 10.86 19.23 -19.58
N LYS A 178 9.86 19.60 -20.39
CA LYS A 178 9.37 20.98 -20.50
C LYS A 178 8.79 21.52 -19.18
N ARG A 179 8.09 20.70 -18.39
CA ARG A 179 7.62 21.12 -17.06
C ARG A 179 8.78 21.38 -16.10
N PHE A 180 9.85 20.59 -16.19
CA PHE A 180 11.01 20.71 -15.31
C PHE A 180 11.93 21.88 -15.71
N ASP A 181 12.03 22.19 -17.00
CA ASP A 181 12.79 23.30 -17.56
C ASP A 181 11.96 24.12 -18.57
N PRO A 182 11.03 24.97 -18.10
CA PRO A 182 10.12 25.73 -18.97
C PRO A 182 10.84 26.76 -19.86
N GLU A 183 11.98 27.26 -19.41
CA GLU A 183 12.77 28.28 -20.12
C GLU A 183 13.76 27.67 -21.12
N GLY A 184 13.94 26.34 -21.11
CA GLY A 184 14.86 25.65 -22.01
C GLY A 184 16.33 25.90 -21.68
N LYS A 185 16.67 26.17 -20.41
CA LYS A 185 18.05 26.43 -19.95
C LYS A 185 18.94 25.17 -20.09
N TYR A 186 18.38 23.97 -19.99
CA TYR A 186 19.11 22.71 -19.92
C TYR A 186 18.83 21.82 -21.14
N PRO A 187 19.45 22.05 -22.31
CA PRO A 187 19.13 21.34 -23.55
C PRO A 187 19.32 19.81 -23.46
N ASP A 188 20.20 19.33 -22.58
CA ASP A 188 20.48 17.91 -22.39
C ASP A 188 19.27 17.14 -21.84
N ILE A 189 18.43 17.74 -20.99
CA ILE A 189 17.23 17.03 -20.50
C ILE A 189 16.21 16.85 -21.63
N HIS A 190 16.08 17.82 -22.52
CA HIS A 190 15.11 17.78 -23.63
C HIS A 190 15.53 16.76 -24.68
N SER A 191 16.82 16.76 -25.07
CA SER A 191 17.35 15.77 -26.00
C SER A 191 17.32 14.36 -25.42
N SER A 192 17.65 14.19 -24.13
CA SER A 192 17.59 12.90 -23.44
C SER A 192 16.16 12.41 -23.24
N ALA A 193 15.18 13.30 -23.06
CA ALA A 193 13.77 12.93 -23.00
C ALA A 193 13.28 12.29 -24.30
N LEU A 194 13.77 12.74 -25.46
CA LEU A 194 13.46 12.12 -26.74
C LEU A 194 14.06 10.70 -26.84
N LEU A 195 15.25 10.47 -26.28
CA LEU A 195 15.84 9.13 -26.16
C LEU A 195 14.97 8.22 -25.27
N ALA A 196 14.48 8.73 -24.14
CA ALA A 196 13.57 8.00 -23.26
C ALA A 196 12.22 7.69 -23.94
N GLN A 197 11.68 8.56 -24.81
CA GLN A 197 10.50 8.26 -25.63
C GLN A 197 10.75 7.12 -26.61
N ALA A 198 11.92 7.12 -27.27
CA ALA A 198 12.30 6.04 -28.17
C ALA A 198 12.44 4.72 -27.41
N ALA A 199 13.05 4.73 -26.22
CA ALA A 199 13.15 3.57 -25.33
C ALA A 199 11.78 3.03 -24.90
N ALA A 200 10.84 3.92 -24.52
CA ALA A 200 9.47 3.52 -24.18
C ALA A 200 8.73 2.91 -25.39
N THR A 201 8.96 3.44 -26.60
CA THR A 201 8.41 2.90 -27.85
C THR A 201 8.97 1.50 -28.13
N LYS A 202 10.30 1.32 -28.00
CA LYS A 202 10.99 0.03 -28.17
C LYS A 202 10.44 -1.00 -27.19
N LEU A 203 10.33 -0.66 -25.91
CA LEU A 203 9.80 -1.54 -24.88
C LEU A 203 8.32 -1.88 -25.11
N ALA A 204 7.48 -0.91 -25.47
CA ALA A 204 6.07 -1.16 -25.79
C ALA A 204 5.92 -2.15 -26.96
N THR A 205 6.76 -1.99 -27.98
CA THR A 205 6.80 -2.87 -29.16
C THR A 205 7.23 -4.28 -28.76
N TYR A 206 8.32 -4.43 -28.01
CA TYR A 206 8.76 -5.73 -27.50
C TYR A 206 7.68 -6.40 -26.63
N LEU A 207 7.07 -5.67 -25.68
CA LEU A 207 6.05 -6.23 -24.81
C LEU A 207 4.82 -6.69 -25.60
N ASN A 208 4.40 -5.93 -26.62
CA ASN A 208 3.23 -6.24 -27.44
C ASN A 208 3.49 -7.39 -28.42
N ASP A 209 4.63 -7.37 -29.12
CA ASP A 209 4.86 -8.24 -30.27
C ASP A 209 5.61 -9.54 -29.89
N VAL A 210 6.40 -9.50 -28.81
CA VAL A 210 7.27 -10.62 -28.39
C VAL A 210 6.82 -11.22 -27.06
N TYR A 211 6.60 -10.40 -26.03
CA TYR A 211 6.29 -10.91 -24.69
C TYR A 211 4.83 -11.34 -24.54
N LEU A 212 3.88 -10.53 -25.00
CA LEU A 212 2.44 -10.78 -24.86
C LEU A 212 1.99 -12.16 -25.40
N PRO A 213 2.47 -12.64 -26.57
CA PRO A 213 2.13 -13.99 -27.04
C PRO A 213 2.64 -15.13 -26.14
N GLN A 214 3.68 -14.88 -25.33
CA GLN A 214 4.24 -15.85 -24.36
C GLN A 214 3.63 -15.70 -22.96
N ALA A 215 2.95 -14.58 -22.69
CA ALA A 215 2.37 -14.30 -21.39
C ALA A 215 1.14 -15.19 -21.10
N ASN A 216 0.87 -15.42 -19.81
CA ASN A 216 -0.18 -16.31 -19.36
C ASN A 216 -1.56 -15.78 -19.80
N PRO A 217 -2.36 -16.54 -20.56
CA PRO A 217 -3.69 -16.11 -20.97
C PRO A 217 -4.70 -16.09 -19.82
N VAL A 218 -4.38 -16.71 -18.67
CA VAL A 218 -5.24 -16.78 -17.49
C VAL A 218 -4.77 -15.74 -16.46
N ASP A 219 -5.72 -14.96 -15.94
CA ASP A 219 -5.43 -13.93 -14.91
C ASP A 219 -5.06 -14.55 -13.56
N ALA A 220 -5.64 -15.71 -13.22
CA ALA A 220 -5.40 -16.43 -11.97
C ALA A 220 -3.95 -16.95 -11.86
N VAL A 221 -3.37 -16.87 -10.66
CA VAL A 221 -1.99 -17.31 -10.40
C VAL A 221 -1.90 -18.72 -9.81
N GLY A 222 -3.03 -19.28 -9.34
CA GLY A 222 -3.07 -20.58 -8.67
C GLY A 222 -2.66 -20.54 -7.21
N ALA A 223 -2.99 -21.60 -6.47
CA ALA A 223 -2.84 -21.66 -5.01
C ALA A 223 -1.39 -21.48 -4.52
N ASP A 224 -0.42 -22.14 -5.16
CA ASP A 224 0.97 -22.14 -4.69
C ASP A 224 1.60 -20.74 -4.76
N ARG A 225 1.44 -20.07 -5.91
CA ARG A 225 1.93 -18.69 -6.09
C ARG A 225 1.16 -17.71 -5.22
N TYR A 226 -0.16 -17.90 -5.10
CA TYR A 226 -1.00 -17.05 -4.27
C TYR A 226 -0.61 -17.12 -2.79
N ALA A 227 -0.31 -18.31 -2.26
CA ALA A 227 0.08 -18.48 -0.86
C ALA A 227 1.37 -17.71 -0.52
N ILE A 228 2.35 -17.72 -1.43
CA ILE A 228 3.60 -16.96 -1.28
C ILE A 228 3.31 -15.45 -1.19
N TRP A 229 2.49 -14.93 -2.09
CA TRP A 229 2.14 -13.50 -2.10
C TRP A 229 1.25 -13.11 -0.92
N ALA A 230 0.28 -13.93 -0.55
CA ALA A 230 -0.54 -13.72 0.64
C ALA A 230 0.34 -13.63 1.89
N ARG A 231 1.33 -14.53 2.04
CA ARG A 231 2.32 -14.46 3.14
C ARG A 231 3.20 -13.21 3.04
N TYR A 232 3.63 -12.80 1.85
CA TYR A 232 4.40 -11.57 1.68
C TYR A 232 3.64 -10.35 2.22
N PHE A 233 2.37 -10.19 1.82
CA PHE A 233 1.57 -9.02 2.19
C PHE A 233 1.03 -9.07 3.63
N THR A 234 0.76 -10.25 4.17
CA THR A 234 0.18 -10.41 5.52
C THR A 234 1.22 -10.71 6.59
N GLY A 235 2.34 -11.34 6.23
CA GLY A 235 3.28 -11.93 7.18
C GLY A 235 2.64 -13.03 8.04
N ALA A 236 1.69 -13.77 7.45
CA ALA A 236 1.01 -14.90 8.09
C ALA A 236 0.79 -16.08 7.13
N ASP A 237 0.78 -17.28 7.68
CA ASP A 237 0.42 -18.51 6.96
C ASP A 237 -1.09 -18.76 7.02
N LEU A 238 -1.81 -18.27 6.02
CA LEU A 238 -3.27 -18.31 6.00
C LEU A 238 -3.83 -19.65 5.54
N ASN A 239 -4.90 -20.12 6.22
CA ASN A 239 -5.82 -21.08 5.63
C ASN A 239 -6.71 -20.34 4.61
N LEU A 240 -6.32 -20.39 3.33
CA LEU A 240 -6.97 -19.64 2.26
C LEU A 240 -8.44 -20.02 2.04
N ARG A 241 -8.81 -21.30 2.24
CA ARG A 241 -10.20 -21.73 2.10
C ARG A 241 -11.07 -21.16 3.22
N GLU A 242 -10.62 -21.27 4.47
CA GLU A 242 -11.32 -20.69 5.61
C GLU A 242 -11.41 -19.15 5.48
N THR A 243 -10.32 -18.52 5.06
CA THR A 243 -10.26 -17.06 4.87
C THR A 243 -11.30 -16.60 3.83
N TYR A 244 -11.44 -17.34 2.73
CA TYR A 244 -12.46 -17.09 1.72
C TYR A 244 -13.88 -17.24 2.27
N GLU A 245 -14.18 -18.34 2.96
CA GLU A 245 -15.50 -18.60 3.53
C GLU A 245 -15.89 -17.56 4.58
N TRP A 246 -14.93 -17.16 5.42
CA TRP A 246 -15.10 -16.06 6.35
C TRP A 246 -15.37 -14.73 5.63
N GLY A 247 -14.64 -14.43 4.56
CA GLY A 247 -14.85 -13.23 3.76
C GLY A 247 -16.27 -13.13 3.18
N ILE A 248 -16.83 -14.26 2.71
CA ILE A 248 -18.22 -14.32 2.25
C ILE A 248 -19.19 -13.96 3.39
N GLN A 249 -19.00 -14.58 4.56
CA GLN A 249 -19.87 -14.35 5.72
C GLN A 249 -19.79 -12.90 6.20
N ASP A 250 -18.59 -12.31 6.22
CA ASP A 250 -18.42 -10.93 6.67
C ASP A 250 -18.99 -9.92 5.67
N LEU A 251 -18.79 -10.13 4.36
CA LEU A 251 -19.40 -9.28 3.33
C LEU A 251 -20.93 -9.31 3.44
N LYS A 252 -21.51 -10.50 3.65
CA LYS A 252 -22.95 -10.65 3.86
C LYS A 252 -23.41 -9.87 5.09
N ARG A 253 -22.73 -10.04 6.24
CA ARG A 253 -23.05 -9.34 7.49
C ARG A 253 -23.04 -7.82 7.32
N ILE A 254 -22.04 -7.28 6.59
CA ILE A 254 -21.96 -5.85 6.30
C ILE A 254 -23.13 -5.40 5.42
N ASN A 255 -23.43 -6.16 4.35
CA ASN A 255 -24.54 -5.84 3.44
C ASN A 255 -25.91 -5.91 4.15
N ASP A 256 -26.11 -6.85 5.08
CA ASP A 256 -27.34 -6.93 5.89
C ASP A 256 -27.52 -5.65 6.76
N ARG A 257 -26.42 -5.10 7.32
CA ARG A 257 -26.44 -3.82 8.04
C ARG A 257 -26.67 -2.63 7.10
N MET A 258 -26.09 -2.64 5.91
CA MET A 258 -26.33 -1.62 4.87
C MET A 258 -27.81 -1.57 4.49
N TRP A 259 -28.47 -2.72 4.32
CA TRP A 259 -29.91 -2.76 4.05
C TRP A 259 -30.74 -2.25 5.23
N SER A 260 -30.33 -2.54 6.46
CA SER A 260 -31.01 -2.03 7.65
C SER A 260 -30.95 -0.49 7.74
N ILE A 261 -29.82 0.12 7.37
CA ILE A 261 -29.69 1.59 7.37
C ILE A 261 -30.30 2.23 6.11
N ALA A 262 -30.33 1.53 4.98
CA ALA A 262 -30.95 1.99 3.74
C ALA A 262 -32.42 2.39 3.93
N GLU A 263 -33.19 1.66 4.74
CA GLU A 263 -34.59 1.98 5.06
C GLU A 263 -34.75 3.34 5.78
N LYS A 264 -33.71 3.84 6.45
CA LYS A 264 -33.72 5.18 7.07
C LYS A 264 -33.33 6.28 6.09
N ILE A 265 -32.51 5.96 5.10
CA ILE A 265 -31.95 6.92 4.14
C ILE A 265 -32.90 7.12 2.96
N LYS A 266 -33.33 6.01 2.34
CA LYS A 266 -34.20 6.00 1.16
C LYS A 266 -35.20 4.84 1.25
N PRO A 267 -36.31 5.01 1.99
CA PRO A 267 -37.34 3.99 2.12
C PRO A 267 -37.83 3.50 0.75
N GLY A 268 -37.94 2.18 0.59
CA GLY A 268 -38.45 1.55 -0.62
C GLY A 268 -37.47 1.43 -1.79
N ALA A 269 -36.19 1.79 -1.60
CA ALA A 269 -35.11 1.53 -2.55
C ALA A 269 -35.07 0.05 -2.97
N LYS A 270 -34.76 -0.20 -4.24
CA LYS A 270 -34.68 -1.57 -4.80
C LYS A 270 -33.27 -2.12 -4.81
N THR A 271 -32.27 -1.26 -4.71
CA THR A 271 -30.85 -1.64 -4.63
C THR A 271 -30.11 -0.73 -3.64
N LEU A 272 -29.02 -1.20 -3.05
CA LEU A 272 -28.13 -0.33 -2.25
C LEU A 272 -27.49 0.77 -3.11
N ARG A 273 -27.33 0.55 -4.41
CA ARG A 273 -26.86 1.57 -5.37
C ARG A 273 -27.80 2.76 -5.42
N GLU A 274 -29.12 2.55 -5.48
CA GLU A 274 -30.09 3.64 -5.46
C GLU A 274 -30.01 4.51 -4.20
N VAL A 275 -29.54 3.94 -3.09
CA VAL A 275 -29.30 4.64 -1.81
C VAL A 275 -28.02 5.46 -1.91
N ALA A 276 -26.93 4.87 -2.42
CA ALA A 276 -25.69 5.58 -2.66
C ALA A 276 -25.88 6.78 -3.59
N ASP A 277 -26.56 6.59 -4.73
CA ASP A 277 -26.83 7.64 -5.71
C ASP A 277 -27.68 8.78 -5.10
N HIS A 278 -28.55 8.45 -4.13
CA HIS A 278 -29.30 9.46 -3.38
C HIS A 278 -28.40 10.28 -2.45
N LEU A 279 -27.48 9.62 -1.74
CA LEU A 279 -26.49 10.30 -0.90
C LEU A 279 -25.53 11.16 -1.72
N ASP A 280 -25.14 10.70 -2.92
CA ASP A 280 -24.27 11.43 -3.85
C ASP A 280 -24.91 12.72 -4.37
N GLN A 281 -26.24 12.77 -4.42
CA GLN A 281 -27.01 13.92 -4.90
C GLN A 281 -27.53 14.82 -3.77
N ASP A 282 -27.40 14.41 -2.50
CA ASP A 282 -27.91 15.17 -1.36
C ASP A 282 -26.97 16.36 -1.05
N PRO A 283 -27.45 17.62 -1.13
CA PRO A 283 -26.65 18.80 -0.82
C PRO A 283 -26.05 18.80 0.59
N LYS A 284 -26.62 18.04 1.54
CA LYS A 284 -26.06 17.85 2.88
C LYS A 284 -24.64 17.28 2.83
N TYR A 285 -24.37 16.36 1.89
CA TYR A 285 -23.09 15.69 1.77
C TYR A 285 -22.14 16.34 0.76
N PHE A 286 -22.44 17.54 0.27
CA PHE A 286 -21.68 18.16 -0.80
C PHE A 286 -20.88 19.38 -0.35
N ILE A 287 -19.58 19.40 -0.66
CA ILE A 287 -18.69 20.56 -0.48
C ILE A 287 -18.21 21.01 -1.85
N LYS A 288 -18.45 22.30 -2.16
CA LYS A 288 -18.33 22.83 -3.53
C LYS A 288 -16.89 23.00 -4.02
N ASP A 289 -15.93 23.23 -3.13
CA ASP A 289 -14.58 23.63 -3.53
C ASP A 289 -13.46 22.97 -2.70
N LYS A 290 -12.26 23.01 -3.27
CA LYS A 290 -11.04 22.41 -2.71
C LYS A 290 -10.65 22.99 -1.34
N GLY A 291 -10.85 24.30 -1.14
CA GLY A 291 -10.52 24.95 0.11
C GLY A 291 -11.47 24.52 1.23
N GLY A 292 -12.76 24.46 0.91
CA GLY A 292 -13.80 23.97 1.82
C GLY A 292 -13.56 22.54 2.29
N ILE A 293 -13.21 21.62 1.38
CA ILE A 293 -13.01 20.21 1.77
C ILE A 293 -11.74 20.03 2.60
N VAL A 294 -10.65 20.73 2.27
CA VAL A 294 -9.41 20.69 3.08
C VAL A 294 -9.66 21.26 4.47
N ALA A 295 -10.36 22.39 4.59
CA ALA A 295 -10.69 22.99 5.89
C ALA A 295 -11.59 22.08 6.74
N PHE A 296 -12.61 21.47 6.13
CA PHE A 296 -13.50 20.52 6.79
C PHE A 296 -12.74 19.32 7.36
N LEU A 297 -11.88 18.71 6.55
CA LEU A 297 -11.13 17.52 6.94
C LEU A 297 -9.99 17.84 7.93
N GLN A 298 -9.42 19.05 7.87
CA GLN A 298 -8.46 19.52 8.87
C GLN A 298 -9.15 19.70 10.24
N ASP A 299 -10.28 20.41 10.29
CA ASP A 299 -11.06 20.60 11.52
C ASP A 299 -11.50 19.24 12.11
N PHE A 300 -11.94 18.31 11.26
CA PHE A 300 -12.24 16.94 11.66
C PHE A 300 -11.03 16.22 12.28
N THR A 301 -9.86 16.33 11.66
CA THR A 301 -8.63 15.68 12.11
C THR A 301 -8.16 16.25 13.45
N ASP A 302 -8.18 17.57 13.60
CA ASP A 302 -7.77 18.26 14.83
C ASP A 302 -8.69 17.88 15.99
N LYS A 303 -10.02 17.96 15.80
CA LYS A 303 -11.02 17.56 16.81
C LYS A 303 -10.92 16.08 17.18
N THR A 304 -10.67 15.22 16.20
CA THR A 304 -10.47 13.79 16.46
C THR A 304 -9.23 13.56 17.29
N THR A 305 -8.13 14.24 16.97
CA THR A 305 -6.87 14.15 17.72
C THR A 305 -7.08 14.57 19.18
N GLU A 306 -7.77 15.68 19.42
CA GLU A 306 -8.13 16.15 20.77
C GLU A 306 -9.00 15.14 21.53
N ARG A 307 -10.05 14.60 20.88
CA ARG A 307 -10.96 13.62 21.49
C ARG A 307 -10.27 12.30 21.84
N MET A 308 -9.33 11.85 21.00
CA MET A 308 -8.67 10.56 21.12
C MET A 308 -7.50 10.57 22.11
N ASN A 309 -6.76 11.68 22.17
CA ASN A 309 -5.57 11.80 23.00
C ASN A 309 -5.89 11.76 24.51
N GLY A 310 -5.14 10.98 25.27
CA GLY A 310 -5.27 10.81 26.72
C GLY A 310 -6.39 9.86 27.14
N GLN A 311 -7.45 9.72 26.35
CA GLN A 311 -8.57 8.81 26.63
C GLN A 311 -8.36 7.40 26.07
N TYR A 312 -8.08 7.29 24.77
CA TYR A 312 -7.96 5.99 24.07
C TYR A 312 -6.57 5.73 23.51
N PHE A 313 -5.79 6.79 23.32
CA PHE A 313 -4.42 6.73 22.81
C PHE A 313 -3.54 7.72 23.56
N GLU A 314 -2.25 7.41 23.67
CA GLU A 314 -1.21 8.36 24.06
C GLU A 314 -0.59 8.93 22.78
N ILE A 315 -0.97 10.14 22.38
CA ILE A 315 -0.47 10.80 21.16
C ILE A 315 0.67 11.74 21.55
N ASP A 316 1.90 11.39 21.16
CA ASP A 316 3.09 12.20 21.42
C ASP A 316 3.02 13.55 20.69
N GLU A 317 3.39 14.64 21.38
CA GLU A 317 3.34 16.01 20.85
C GLU A 317 4.12 16.17 19.53
N ARG A 318 5.18 15.38 19.33
CA ARG A 318 5.99 15.39 18.09
C ARG A 318 5.21 14.96 16.84
N ILE A 319 4.15 14.19 17.02
CA ILE A 319 3.30 13.66 15.93
C ILE A 319 1.85 14.05 16.11
N LYS A 320 1.54 15.06 16.93
CA LYS A 320 0.16 15.48 17.16
C LYS A 320 -0.45 16.20 15.96
N LYS A 321 0.40 16.78 15.10
CA LYS A 321 -0.02 17.54 13.93
C LYS A 321 -0.09 16.65 12.69
N CYS A 322 -1.27 16.57 12.10
CA CYS A 322 -1.50 15.99 10.77
C CYS A 322 -2.06 17.05 9.82
N ASP A 323 -1.29 17.40 8.78
CA ASP A 323 -1.78 18.34 7.76
C ASP A 323 -2.76 17.65 6.79
N VAL A 324 -3.82 18.34 6.41
CA VAL A 324 -4.66 17.95 5.27
C VAL A 324 -4.30 18.78 4.05
N LYS A 325 -4.08 18.09 2.92
CA LYS A 325 -3.62 18.72 1.67
C LYS A 325 -4.45 18.24 0.49
N TYR A 326 -4.50 19.06 -0.54
CA TYR A 326 -5.04 18.66 -1.83
C TYR A 326 -3.96 17.97 -2.66
N ALA A 327 -4.25 16.81 -3.26
CA ALA A 327 -3.27 16.11 -4.08
C ALA A 327 -2.90 16.94 -5.32
N PRO A 328 -1.61 17.02 -5.67
CA PRO A 328 -1.19 17.66 -6.91
C PRO A 328 -1.75 16.91 -8.12
N GLU A 329 -1.83 17.58 -9.27
CA GLU A 329 -2.19 16.94 -10.53
C GLU A 329 -1.22 15.78 -10.83
N GLY A 330 -1.77 14.63 -11.25
CA GLY A 330 -0.99 13.39 -11.42
C GLY A 330 -0.64 12.67 -10.11
N GLY A 331 -1.11 13.15 -8.96
CA GLY A 331 -1.00 12.43 -7.67
C GLY A 331 -1.89 11.17 -7.60
N GLY A 332 -1.93 10.55 -6.42
CA GLY A 332 -2.77 9.37 -6.18
C GLY A 332 -4.25 9.60 -6.52
N THR A 333 -4.95 8.56 -6.95
CA THR A 333 -6.37 8.62 -7.38
C THR A 333 -7.37 8.35 -6.26
N ALA A 334 -6.90 7.85 -5.11
CA ALA A 334 -7.66 7.69 -3.87
C ALA A 334 -6.98 8.51 -2.76
N PRO A 335 -7.70 8.90 -1.68
CA PRO A 335 -7.07 9.50 -0.50
C PRO A 335 -5.89 8.67 0.00
N TYR A 336 -4.83 9.33 0.47
CA TYR A 336 -3.62 8.66 0.94
C TYR A 336 -2.91 9.47 2.03
N TYR A 337 -2.10 8.77 2.82
CA TYR A 337 -1.27 9.35 3.86
C TYR A 337 0.23 9.32 3.53
N ASN A 338 0.91 10.42 3.86
CA ASN A 338 2.37 10.54 3.84
C ASN A 338 2.90 10.67 5.26
N ALA A 339 3.79 9.75 5.65
CA ALA A 339 4.44 9.74 6.97
C ALA A 339 5.35 10.97 7.19
N PRO A 340 5.55 11.38 8.46
CA PRO A 340 6.54 12.40 8.80
C PRO A 340 7.96 11.95 8.37
N SER A 341 8.83 12.92 8.10
CA SER A 341 10.24 12.61 7.82
C SER A 341 10.96 12.05 9.06
N GLU A 342 12.06 11.31 8.89
CA GLU A 342 12.79 10.71 10.02
C GLU A 342 13.33 11.75 11.02
N ASP A 343 13.61 12.97 10.56
CA ASP A 343 14.03 14.13 11.34
C ASP A 343 12.86 15.00 11.83
N LEU A 344 11.62 14.63 11.48
CA LEU A 344 10.37 15.31 11.81
C LEU A 344 10.24 16.76 11.30
N THR A 345 11.10 17.21 10.40
CA THR A 345 11.00 18.54 9.79
C THR A 345 9.79 18.68 8.86
N ARG A 346 9.31 17.56 8.30
CA ARG A 346 8.04 17.46 7.58
C ARG A 346 7.03 16.68 8.44
N PRO A 347 5.89 17.26 8.83
CA PRO A 347 4.86 16.53 9.57
C PRO A 347 4.17 15.49 8.68
N GLY A 348 3.45 14.55 9.32
CA GLY A 348 2.56 13.65 8.60
C GLY A 348 1.44 14.42 7.90
N SER A 349 0.98 13.93 6.75
CA SER A 349 -0.08 14.60 6.00
C SER A 349 -0.99 13.64 5.25
N THR A 350 -2.29 13.91 5.29
CA THR A 350 -3.30 13.25 4.44
C THR A 350 -3.58 14.08 3.20
N TRP A 351 -3.84 13.40 2.09
CA TRP A 351 -4.02 14.04 0.79
C TRP A 351 -5.35 13.63 0.16
N ILE A 352 -6.15 14.60 -0.25
CA ILE A 352 -7.40 14.39 -0.98
C ILE A 352 -7.21 14.66 -2.49
N PRO A 353 -7.40 13.66 -3.36
CA PRO A 353 -7.29 13.87 -4.81
C PRO A 353 -8.45 14.63 -5.44
N SER A 354 -8.18 15.24 -6.60
CA SER A 354 -9.21 15.60 -7.56
C SER A 354 -9.80 14.32 -8.15
N GLN A 355 -11.10 14.08 -8.01
CA GLN A 355 -11.78 13.03 -8.78
C GLN A 355 -12.23 13.54 -10.17
N GLY A 356 -11.55 14.58 -10.70
CA GLY A 356 -11.94 15.22 -11.96
C GLY A 356 -13.19 16.11 -11.82
N THR A 357 -13.63 16.41 -10.61
CA THR A 357 -14.81 17.23 -10.29
C THR A 357 -14.41 18.50 -9.52
N GLU A 358 -15.22 19.56 -9.61
CA GLU A 358 -14.99 20.79 -8.84
C GLU A 358 -15.38 20.64 -7.36
N GLY A 359 -16.36 19.78 -7.05
CA GLY A 359 -16.85 19.52 -5.69
C GLY A 359 -16.70 18.08 -5.23
N PHE A 360 -16.98 17.87 -3.94
CA PHE A 360 -16.70 16.64 -3.18
C PHE A 360 -17.94 16.19 -2.42
N THR A 361 -18.26 14.92 -2.57
CA THR A 361 -19.24 14.26 -1.70
C THR A 361 -18.52 13.65 -0.50
N TRP A 362 -18.98 13.92 0.73
CA TRP A 362 -18.21 13.60 1.94
C TRP A 362 -18.76 12.45 2.80
N TRP A 363 -19.94 11.86 2.50
CA TRP A 363 -20.54 10.81 3.34
C TRP A 363 -19.64 9.57 3.54
N HIS A 364 -18.76 9.25 2.57
CA HIS A 364 -17.77 8.18 2.67
C HIS A 364 -16.42 8.63 3.25
N LEU A 365 -16.14 9.93 3.27
CA LEU A 365 -14.83 10.47 3.63
C LEU A 365 -14.54 10.39 5.12
N ILE A 366 -15.55 10.37 5.99
CA ILE A 366 -15.34 10.30 7.45
C ILE A 366 -14.59 9.02 7.84
N SER A 367 -15.04 7.87 7.34
CA SER A 367 -14.37 6.58 7.57
C SER A 367 -12.96 6.57 7.00
N THR A 368 -12.81 7.07 5.76
CA THR A 368 -11.49 7.22 5.12
C THR A 368 -10.56 8.14 5.91
N TRP A 369 -11.04 9.20 6.53
CA TRP A 369 -10.19 10.08 7.32
C TRP A 369 -9.78 9.47 8.67
N TYR A 370 -10.62 8.66 9.31
CA TYR A 370 -10.16 7.86 10.45
C TYR A 370 -9.10 6.82 10.03
N HIS A 371 -9.20 6.28 8.82
CA HIS A 371 -8.23 5.35 8.23
C HIS A 371 -6.87 6.02 7.96
N GLU A 372 -6.86 7.16 7.27
CA GLU A 372 -5.63 7.83 6.82
C GLU A 372 -5.01 8.73 7.90
N ALA A 373 -5.83 9.39 8.71
CA ALA A 373 -5.39 10.32 9.75
C ALA A 373 -5.37 9.63 11.14
N VAL A 374 -6.08 10.21 12.12
CA VAL A 374 -6.14 9.72 13.50
C VAL A 374 -7.48 8.99 13.68
N PRO A 375 -7.52 7.78 14.30
CA PRO A 375 -6.40 7.06 14.90
C PRO A 375 -5.68 6.06 13.96
N GLY A 376 -5.94 6.09 12.65
CA GLY A 376 -5.35 5.18 11.67
C GLY A 376 -3.87 5.45 11.34
N HIS A 377 -3.55 5.59 10.04
CA HIS A 377 -2.18 5.63 9.55
C HIS A 377 -1.33 6.74 10.15
N HIS A 378 -1.89 7.92 10.42
CA HIS A 378 -1.12 9.01 11.03
C HIS A 378 -0.56 8.62 12.39
N LEU A 379 -1.39 8.05 13.26
CA LEU A 379 -0.96 7.63 14.59
C LEU A 379 0.04 6.46 14.49
N GLN A 380 -0.23 5.48 13.63
CA GLN A 380 0.62 4.30 13.47
C GLN A 380 2.00 4.62 12.90
N LEU A 381 2.05 5.31 11.76
CA LEU A 381 3.31 5.64 11.10
C LEU A 381 4.05 6.78 11.80
N GLY A 382 3.34 7.70 12.44
CA GLY A 382 3.91 8.70 13.34
C GLY A 382 4.62 8.03 14.52
N THR A 383 3.96 7.10 15.21
CA THR A 383 4.56 6.35 16.34
C THR A 383 5.80 5.59 15.89
N LYS A 384 5.72 4.90 14.75
CA LYS A 384 6.87 4.21 14.14
C LYS A 384 8.06 5.16 13.91
N ALA A 385 7.82 6.39 13.47
CA ALA A 385 8.89 7.35 13.16
C ALA A 385 9.63 7.82 14.43
N ILE A 386 8.93 7.95 15.55
CA ILE A 386 9.49 8.53 16.79
C ILE A 386 10.05 7.53 17.79
N GLU A 387 9.65 6.25 17.70
CA GLU A 387 10.09 5.15 18.59
C GLU A 387 11.51 4.64 18.26
N LYS A 388 12.49 5.55 18.19
CA LYS A 388 13.89 5.23 17.78
C LYS A 388 14.64 4.37 18.79
N ASP A 389 14.26 4.43 20.07
CA ASP A 389 14.91 3.66 21.14
C ASP A 389 14.37 2.21 21.24
N ARG A 390 13.18 1.96 20.67
CA ARG A 390 12.51 0.65 20.68
C ARG A 390 12.53 -0.04 19.32
N LEU A 391 12.51 0.72 18.23
CA LEU A 391 12.46 0.16 16.88
C LEU A 391 13.80 0.31 16.17
N SER A 392 14.33 -0.82 15.70
CA SER A 392 15.48 -0.82 14.80
C SER A 392 15.19 0.03 13.55
N ARG A 393 16.23 0.60 12.93
CA ARG A 393 16.06 1.35 11.68
C ARG A 393 15.45 0.48 10.58
N TYR A 394 15.76 -0.83 10.57
CA TYR A 394 15.11 -1.79 9.67
C TYR A 394 13.59 -1.80 9.86
N GLN A 395 13.09 -1.92 11.10
CA GLN A 395 11.65 -1.82 11.38
C GLN A 395 11.06 -0.49 10.93
N ARG A 396 11.75 0.63 11.15
CA ARG A 396 11.23 1.96 10.81
C ARG A 396 11.15 2.22 9.30
N THR A 397 12.12 1.69 8.52
CA THR A 397 12.37 2.11 7.13
C THR A 397 12.25 1.00 6.07
N SER A 398 12.28 -0.27 6.46
CA SER A 398 12.36 -1.41 5.54
C SER A 398 11.32 -2.50 5.83
N ALA A 399 10.91 -2.69 7.08
CA ALA A 399 9.81 -3.60 7.40
C ALA A 399 8.47 -2.97 7.00
N SER A 400 7.94 -3.39 5.85
CA SER A 400 6.61 -3.02 5.37
C SER A 400 5.76 -4.27 5.22
N ILE A 401 4.66 -4.35 5.96
CA ILE A 401 3.70 -5.46 5.92
C ILE A 401 2.31 -4.85 5.79
N SER A 402 1.68 -5.05 4.63
CA SER A 402 0.35 -4.51 4.31
C SER A 402 -0.68 -4.94 5.35
N GLY A 403 -0.67 -6.22 5.76
CA GLY A 403 -1.61 -6.74 6.75
C GLY A 403 -1.53 -6.04 8.11
N TYR A 404 -0.33 -5.67 8.55
CA TYR A 404 -0.15 -4.93 9.80
C TYR A 404 -0.68 -3.50 9.68
N SER A 405 -0.24 -2.77 8.65
CA SER A 405 -0.57 -1.34 8.51
C SER A 405 -2.02 -1.11 8.12
N GLU A 406 -2.51 -1.84 7.13
CA GLU A 406 -3.88 -1.72 6.63
C GLU A 406 -4.89 -2.34 7.61
N GLY A 407 -4.47 -3.41 8.29
CA GLY A 407 -5.23 -4.00 9.37
C GLY A 407 -5.44 -3.06 10.55
N TRP A 408 -4.40 -2.30 10.92
CA TRP A 408 -4.51 -1.25 11.95
C TRP A 408 -5.50 -0.17 11.54
N ALA A 409 -5.41 0.32 10.30
CA ALA A 409 -6.26 1.41 9.84
C ALA A 409 -7.74 0.98 9.74
N LEU A 410 -8.02 -0.25 9.29
CA LEU A 410 -9.38 -0.82 9.37
C LEU A 410 -9.84 -1.06 10.82
N TYR A 411 -8.94 -1.51 11.70
CA TYR A 411 -9.22 -1.65 13.13
C TYR A 411 -9.62 -0.30 13.74
N ALA A 412 -8.90 0.77 13.38
CA ALA A 412 -9.20 2.14 13.80
C ALA A 412 -10.60 2.58 13.32
N GLU A 413 -10.97 2.32 12.07
CA GLU A 413 -12.33 2.60 11.58
C GLU A 413 -13.39 1.88 12.41
N ARG A 414 -13.22 0.58 12.65
CA ARG A 414 -14.16 -0.20 13.45
C ARG A 414 -14.21 0.23 14.92
N PHE A 415 -13.07 0.62 15.48
CA PHE A 415 -13.02 1.21 16.81
C PHE A 415 -13.82 2.52 16.88
N MET A 416 -13.75 3.37 15.84
CA MET A 416 -14.56 4.59 15.78
C MET A 416 -16.07 4.29 15.65
N ASP A 417 -16.46 3.22 14.95
CA ASP A 417 -17.84 2.72 14.93
C ASP A 417 -18.33 2.34 16.35
N GLU A 418 -17.50 1.64 17.13
CA GLU A 418 -17.80 1.30 18.53
C GLU A 418 -17.96 2.53 19.44
N LEU A 419 -17.38 3.67 19.06
CA LEU A 419 -17.49 4.96 19.76
C LEU A 419 -18.64 5.85 19.23
N GLY A 420 -19.50 5.34 18.36
CA GLY A 420 -20.64 6.06 17.77
C GLY A 420 -20.24 7.12 16.75
N ALA A 421 -19.04 7.02 16.15
CA ALA A 421 -18.56 8.03 15.21
C ALA A 421 -19.35 8.08 13.89
N PHE A 422 -20.13 7.04 13.60
CA PHE A 422 -20.89 6.89 12.37
C PHE A 422 -22.41 6.76 12.61
N ASP A 423 -22.93 7.23 13.75
CA ASP A 423 -24.37 7.09 14.10
C ASP A 423 -25.31 7.81 13.12
N GLU A 424 -24.80 8.76 12.34
CA GLU A 424 -25.56 9.43 11.29
C GLU A 424 -25.73 8.48 10.08
N PRO A 425 -26.97 8.19 9.62
CA PRO A 425 -27.21 7.15 8.62
C PRO A 425 -26.40 7.22 7.32
N GLY A 426 -26.19 8.42 6.75
CA GLY A 426 -25.39 8.56 5.53
C GLY A 426 -23.92 8.29 5.77
N ILE A 427 -23.37 8.78 6.90
CA ILE A 427 -22.01 8.47 7.34
C ILE A 427 -21.85 6.97 7.64
N GLU A 428 -22.83 6.33 8.29
CA GLU A 428 -22.83 4.89 8.54
C GLU A 428 -22.76 4.10 7.23
N MET A 429 -23.57 4.49 6.23
CA MET A 429 -23.53 3.89 4.90
C MET A 429 -22.15 4.04 4.25
N GLY A 430 -21.48 5.18 4.47
CA GLY A 430 -20.11 5.45 4.00
C GLY A 430 -19.08 4.51 4.61
N TYR A 431 -19.11 4.37 5.94
CA TYR A 431 -18.29 3.41 6.67
C TYR A 431 -18.55 1.97 6.20
N LEU A 432 -19.82 1.55 6.09
CA LEU A 432 -20.17 0.19 5.67
C LEU A 432 -19.80 -0.09 4.22
N SER A 433 -19.92 0.89 3.33
CA SER A 433 -19.42 0.83 1.94
C SER A 433 -17.91 0.56 1.93
N ASN A 434 -17.15 1.30 2.72
CA ASN A 434 -15.70 1.11 2.86
C ASN A 434 -15.36 -0.28 3.42
N GLN A 435 -16.06 -0.74 4.46
CA GLN A 435 -15.89 -2.08 5.04
C GLN A 435 -16.25 -3.19 4.03
N ALA A 436 -17.34 -3.01 3.28
CA ALA A 436 -17.77 -3.94 2.25
C ALA A 436 -16.76 -4.04 1.11
N LEU A 437 -16.11 -2.94 0.72
CA LEU A 437 -15.00 -2.97 -0.24
C LEU A 437 -13.88 -3.90 0.24
N ARG A 438 -13.44 -3.77 1.50
CA ARG A 438 -12.34 -4.61 2.02
C ARG A 438 -12.77 -6.07 2.28
N ALA A 439 -14.04 -6.33 2.62
CA ALA A 439 -14.56 -7.69 2.68
C ALA A 439 -14.70 -8.33 1.29
N ALA A 440 -15.20 -7.57 0.31
CA ALA A 440 -15.28 -8.01 -1.09
C ALA A 440 -13.90 -8.35 -1.67
N ARG A 441 -12.86 -7.57 -1.34
CA ARG A 441 -11.47 -7.88 -1.69
C ARG A 441 -11.07 -9.30 -1.28
N VAL A 442 -11.40 -9.74 -0.05
CA VAL A 442 -11.10 -11.11 0.40
C VAL A 442 -11.77 -12.15 -0.49
N VAL A 443 -13.06 -11.95 -0.78
CA VAL A 443 -13.85 -12.90 -1.57
C VAL A 443 -13.33 -13.00 -2.99
N VAL A 444 -13.22 -11.87 -3.70
CA VAL A 444 -12.92 -11.89 -5.14
C VAL A 444 -11.45 -12.19 -5.43
N ASP A 445 -10.51 -11.73 -4.59
CA ASP A 445 -9.08 -11.94 -4.80
C ASP A 445 -8.71 -13.43 -4.61
N ILE A 446 -9.09 -14.04 -3.48
CA ILE A 446 -8.90 -15.49 -3.28
C ILE A 446 -9.72 -16.26 -4.31
N GLY A 447 -10.97 -15.85 -4.53
CA GLY A 447 -11.91 -16.54 -5.40
C GLY A 447 -11.40 -16.72 -6.82
N ILE A 448 -10.89 -15.66 -7.43
CA ILE A 448 -10.35 -15.72 -8.80
C ILE A 448 -9.05 -16.50 -8.83
N HIS A 449 -8.10 -16.16 -7.95
CA HIS A 449 -6.76 -16.73 -8.05
C HIS A 449 -6.70 -18.23 -7.72
N LEU A 450 -7.65 -18.74 -6.94
CA LEU A 450 -7.78 -20.16 -6.61
C LEU A 450 -8.88 -20.89 -7.39
N GLY A 451 -9.63 -20.19 -8.24
CA GLY A 451 -10.70 -20.79 -9.05
C GLY A 451 -11.91 -21.27 -8.22
N TYR A 452 -12.25 -20.56 -7.14
CA TYR A 452 -13.47 -20.83 -6.38
C TYR A 452 -14.70 -20.25 -7.06
N THR A 453 -15.87 -20.63 -6.52
CA THR A 453 -17.18 -20.20 -7.02
C THR A 453 -17.89 -19.29 -6.05
N ASP A 454 -18.72 -18.39 -6.58
CA ASP A 454 -19.69 -17.59 -5.82
C ASP A 454 -20.79 -18.47 -5.19
N GLU A 455 -21.72 -17.83 -4.46
CA GLU A 455 -22.86 -18.49 -3.83
C GLU A 455 -23.82 -19.20 -4.81
N ASN A 456 -23.77 -18.86 -6.10
CA ASN A 456 -24.59 -19.42 -7.16
C ASN A 456 -23.86 -20.53 -7.96
N GLY A 457 -22.62 -20.85 -7.61
CA GLY A 457 -21.80 -21.85 -8.28
C GLY A 457 -21.06 -21.33 -9.52
N ASN A 458 -21.04 -20.03 -9.77
CA ASN A 458 -20.28 -19.43 -10.88
C ASN A 458 -18.83 -19.23 -10.48
N VAL A 459 -17.89 -19.60 -11.36
CA VAL A 459 -16.46 -19.35 -11.15
C VAL A 459 -16.18 -17.85 -11.21
N TRP A 460 -15.45 -17.34 -10.22
CA TRP A 460 -15.06 -15.94 -10.20
C TRP A 460 -14.21 -15.57 -11.41
N ASN A 461 -14.53 -14.43 -12.01
CA ASN A 461 -13.77 -13.87 -13.13
C ASN A 461 -13.66 -12.34 -13.00
N ALA A 462 -12.99 -11.72 -13.96
CA ALA A 462 -12.72 -10.29 -13.98
C ALA A 462 -14.00 -9.42 -13.95
N ASP A 463 -15.08 -9.85 -14.60
CA ASP A 463 -16.35 -9.09 -14.63
C ASP A 463 -17.07 -9.22 -13.29
N SER A 464 -17.06 -10.42 -12.69
CA SER A 464 -17.63 -10.66 -11.35
C SER A 464 -17.02 -9.76 -10.26
N VAL A 465 -15.74 -9.39 -10.38
CA VAL A 465 -15.12 -8.40 -9.47
C VAL A 465 -15.83 -7.07 -9.57
N LYS A 466 -16.02 -6.57 -10.79
CA LYS A 466 -16.61 -5.26 -11.02
C LYS A 466 -18.02 -5.22 -10.44
N ASP A 467 -18.79 -6.27 -10.70
CA ASP A 467 -20.18 -6.37 -10.25
C ASP A 467 -20.27 -6.39 -8.72
N VAL A 468 -19.46 -7.20 -8.04
CA VAL A 468 -19.45 -7.22 -6.56
C VAL A 468 -19.03 -5.88 -5.98
N LEU A 469 -17.99 -5.24 -6.53
CA LEU A 469 -17.55 -3.93 -6.03
C LEU A 469 -18.61 -2.85 -6.26
N PHE A 470 -19.29 -2.89 -7.40
CA PHE A 470 -20.33 -1.93 -7.74
C PHE A 470 -21.60 -2.14 -6.91
N GLU A 471 -22.07 -3.37 -6.76
CA GLU A 471 -23.37 -3.66 -6.14
C GLU A 471 -23.28 -3.80 -4.63
N LYS A 472 -22.27 -4.54 -4.13
CA LYS A 472 -22.16 -4.92 -2.72
C LYS A 472 -21.23 -4.00 -1.92
N ALA A 473 -20.35 -3.24 -2.59
CA ALA A 473 -19.41 -2.31 -1.95
C ALA A 473 -19.58 -0.85 -2.38
N LEU A 474 -20.62 -0.55 -3.15
CA LEU A 474 -21.00 0.80 -3.57
C LEU A 474 -19.90 1.62 -4.28
N GLN A 475 -18.94 0.96 -4.92
CA GLN A 475 -17.89 1.63 -5.69
C GLN A 475 -18.40 2.12 -7.05
N GLY A 476 -17.91 3.26 -7.54
CA GLY A 476 -18.21 3.74 -8.90
C GLY A 476 -17.56 2.86 -9.98
N ASP A 477 -18.11 2.83 -11.19
CA ASP A 477 -17.67 1.94 -12.27
C ASP A 477 -16.17 2.05 -12.60
N ALA A 478 -15.65 3.28 -12.70
CA ALA A 478 -14.24 3.52 -12.96
C ALA A 478 -13.32 3.00 -11.84
N ILE A 479 -13.73 3.17 -10.58
CA ILE A 479 -13.00 2.66 -9.41
C ILE A 479 -13.06 1.12 -9.40
N ALA A 480 -14.23 0.53 -9.61
CA ALA A 480 -14.40 -0.92 -9.66
C ALA A 480 -13.56 -1.57 -10.77
N ALA A 481 -13.48 -0.94 -11.95
CA ALA A 481 -12.63 -1.41 -13.04
C ALA A 481 -11.14 -1.31 -12.71
N SER A 482 -10.70 -0.21 -12.09
CA SER A 482 -9.33 -0.03 -11.64
C SER A 482 -8.93 -1.04 -10.55
N GLU A 483 -9.82 -1.28 -9.59
CA GLU A 483 -9.59 -2.23 -8.49
C GLU A 483 -9.56 -3.67 -9.01
N ARG A 484 -10.41 -4.04 -9.97
CA ARG A 484 -10.29 -5.34 -10.68
C ARG A 484 -8.91 -5.54 -11.28
N ASP A 485 -8.41 -4.58 -12.05
CA ASP A 485 -7.11 -4.72 -12.71
C ASP A 485 -5.96 -4.76 -11.69
N ARG A 486 -6.13 -4.06 -10.54
CA ARG A 486 -5.22 -4.13 -9.39
C ARG A 486 -5.21 -5.51 -8.75
N TYR A 487 -6.37 -6.10 -8.43
CA TYR A 487 -6.43 -7.39 -7.73
C TYR A 487 -5.81 -8.49 -8.59
N LEU A 488 -6.17 -8.55 -9.86
CA LEU A 488 -5.60 -9.50 -10.83
C LEU A 488 -4.10 -9.27 -11.11
N GLY A 489 -3.57 -8.10 -10.76
CA GLY A 489 -2.17 -7.73 -10.98
C GLY A 489 -1.30 -7.81 -9.74
N LEU A 490 -1.87 -7.89 -8.54
CA LEU A 490 -1.18 -7.94 -7.25
C LEU A 490 -1.91 -8.94 -6.32
N PRO A 491 -1.80 -10.26 -6.58
CA PRO A 491 -2.51 -11.29 -5.84
C PRO A 491 -2.18 -11.22 -4.34
N GLY A 492 -3.18 -11.37 -3.48
CA GLY A 492 -2.99 -11.43 -2.03
C GLY A 492 -2.76 -10.07 -1.33
N GLN A 493 -2.54 -8.98 -2.08
CA GLN A 493 -2.40 -7.66 -1.44
C GLN A 493 -3.74 -7.17 -0.91
N ALA A 494 -4.80 -7.32 -1.71
CA ALA A 494 -6.12 -6.78 -1.43
C ALA A 494 -6.75 -7.39 -0.16
N ILE A 495 -6.46 -8.66 0.14
CA ILE A 495 -7.00 -9.35 1.32
C ILE A 495 -6.38 -8.87 2.63
N SER A 496 -5.16 -8.30 2.56
CA SER A 496 -4.36 -7.96 3.73
C SER A 496 -5.04 -6.98 4.68
N TYR A 497 -5.87 -6.07 4.15
CA TYR A 497 -6.65 -5.11 4.91
C TYR A 497 -7.56 -5.82 5.93
N LYS A 498 -8.47 -6.65 5.42
CA LYS A 498 -9.54 -7.26 6.23
C LYS A 498 -9.00 -8.41 7.07
N VAL A 499 -8.04 -9.19 6.54
CA VAL A 499 -7.31 -10.19 7.32
C VAL A 499 -6.55 -9.54 8.48
N GLY A 500 -5.89 -8.40 8.23
CA GLY A 500 -5.23 -7.61 9.25
C GLY A 500 -6.19 -7.14 10.34
N GLU A 501 -7.31 -6.52 9.96
CA GLU A 501 -8.34 -6.09 10.92
C GLU A 501 -8.80 -7.26 11.80
N ARG A 502 -9.04 -8.44 11.21
CA ARG A 502 -9.43 -9.64 11.94
C ARG A 502 -8.40 -10.00 13.00
N VAL A 503 -7.11 -9.97 12.68
CA VAL A 503 -6.03 -10.26 13.64
C VAL A 503 -5.96 -9.20 14.73
N TRP A 504 -6.02 -7.91 14.40
CA TRP A 504 -6.03 -6.81 15.38
C TRP A 504 -7.21 -6.89 16.35
N MET A 505 -8.42 -7.14 15.84
CA MET A 505 -9.62 -7.34 16.64
C MET A 505 -9.49 -8.57 17.54
N THR A 506 -9.00 -9.69 17.00
CA THR A 506 -8.80 -10.93 17.77
C THR A 506 -7.79 -10.70 18.90
N ALA A 507 -6.65 -10.08 18.61
CA ALA A 507 -5.63 -9.76 19.61
C ALA A 507 -6.20 -8.91 20.77
N ARG A 508 -7.05 -7.92 20.45
CA ARG A 508 -7.72 -7.08 21.45
C ARG A 508 -8.71 -7.86 22.31
N GLU A 509 -9.61 -8.59 21.68
CA GLU A 509 -10.65 -9.32 22.41
C GLU A 509 -10.07 -10.47 23.25
N ASP A 510 -9.02 -11.15 22.76
CA ASP A 510 -8.29 -12.18 23.51
C ASP A 510 -7.55 -11.59 24.71
N ALA A 511 -6.89 -10.43 24.54
CA ALA A 511 -6.25 -9.72 25.65
C ALA A 511 -7.28 -9.27 26.70
N LYS A 512 -8.43 -8.75 26.25
CA LYS A 512 -9.54 -8.34 27.12
C LYS A 512 -10.13 -9.53 27.90
N ALA A 513 -10.31 -10.67 27.24
CA ALA A 513 -10.78 -11.89 27.88
C ALA A 513 -9.77 -12.44 28.90
N ARG A 514 -8.47 -12.43 28.55
CA ARG A 514 -7.38 -12.93 29.40
C ARG A 514 -7.14 -12.07 30.64
N LEU A 515 -7.15 -10.75 30.50
CA LEU A 515 -6.80 -9.80 31.56
C LEU A 515 -8.02 -9.35 32.38
N GLY A 516 -9.24 -9.49 31.85
CA GLY A 516 -10.47 -9.17 32.58
C GLY A 516 -10.47 -7.72 33.10
N ALA A 517 -10.52 -7.55 34.42
CA ALA A 517 -10.54 -6.24 35.06
C ALA A 517 -9.22 -5.46 34.94
N ASP A 518 -8.10 -6.14 34.67
CA ASP A 518 -6.78 -5.51 34.48
C ASP A 518 -6.57 -5.02 33.03
N PHE A 519 -7.50 -5.34 32.11
CA PHE A 519 -7.44 -4.84 30.74
C PHE A 519 -7.67 -3.33 30.69
N ASP A 520 -6.70 -2.62 30.12
CA ASP A 520 -6.80 -1.20 29.80
C ASP A 520 -6.62 -1.01 28.29
N LEU A 521 -7.65 -0.44 27.64
CA LEU A 521 -7.67 -0.28 26.20
C LEU A 521 -6.60 0.70 25.70
N LYS A 522 -6.32 1.76 26.46
CA LYS A 522 -5.30 2.74 26.09
C LYS A 522 -3.91 2.11 26.16
N LYS A 523 -3.63 1.35 27.23
CA LYS A 523 -2.36 0.61 27.34
C LYS A 523 -2.19 -0.43 26.23
N PHE A 524 -3.26 -1.15 25.87
CA PHE A 524 -3.25 -2.07 24.74
C PHE A 524 -2.83 -1.37 23.45
N HIS A 525 -3.47 -0.26 23.10
CA HIS A 525 -3.11 0.51 21.90
C HIS A 525 -1.67 1.04 21.95
N THR A 526 -1.25 1.60 23.09
CA THR A 526 0.11 2.12 23.25
C THR A 526 1.15 1.01 23.11
N TYR A 527 0.95 -0.14 23.72
CA TYR A 527 1.86 -1.28 23.59
C TYR A 527 1.92 -1.78 22.14
N ALA A 528 0.76 -2.06 21.53
CA ALA A 528 0.67 -2.62 20.19
C ALA A 528 1.27 -1.70 19.13
N LEU A 529 1.06 -0.38 19.21
CA LEU A 529 1.69 0.57 18.29
C LEU A 529 3.21 0.68 18.47
N ARG A 530 3.69 0.57 19.70
CA ARG A 530 5.13 0.63 20.03
C ARG A 530 5.91 -0.64 19.66
N LEU A 531 5.23 -1.76 19.44
CA LEU A 531 5.83 -2.95 18.82
C LEU A 531 6.31 -2.68 17.39
N GLY A 532 5.67 -1.74 16.70
CA GLY A 532 6.00 -1.36 15.34
C GLY A 532 5.64 -2.43 14.29
N PRO A 533 5.95 -2.17 13.01
CA PRO A 533 5.53 -3.04 11.91
C PRO A 533 6.17 -4.43 12.00
N MET A 534 5.33 -5.46 11.83
CA MET A 534 5.73 -6.87 11.79
C MET A 534 4.71 -7.72 11.02
N GLY A 535 5.06 -8.98 10.71
CA GLY A 535 4.08 -9.93 10.17
C GLY A 535 2.92 -10.17 11.13
N LEU A 536 1.73 -10.51 10.61
CA LEU A 536 0.56 -10.75 11.45
C LEU A 536 0.72 -11.94 12.41
N ASP A 537 1.46 -12.99 12.02
CA ASP A 537 1.75 -14.13 12.93
C ASP A 537 2.67 -13.71 14.09
N PRO A 538 3.84 -13.08 13.87
CA PRO A 538 4.62 -12.46 14.94
C PRO A 538 3.80 -11.49 15.79
N PHE A 539 2.95 -10.64 15.18
CA PHE A 539 2.12 -9.70 15.92
C PHE A 539 1.15 -10.39 16.88
N ALA A 540 0.45 -11.43 16.41
CA ALA A 540 -0.45 -12.21 17.25
C ALA A 540 0.30 -12.89 18.41
N GLU A 541 1.51 -13.41 18.13
CA GLU A 541 2.40 -14.00 19.15
C GLU A 541 2.73 -12.96 20.25
N GLU A 542 3.19 -11.77 19.87
CA GLU A 542 3.53 -10.70 20.83
C GLU A 542 2.31 -10.26 21.66
N MET A 543 1.16 -10.04 21.03
CA MET A 543 -0.05 -9.61 21.73
C MET A 543 -0.64 -10.69 22.63
N SER A 544 -0.40 -11.97 22.32
CA SER A 544 -0.79 -13.09 23.21
C SER A 544 0.04 -13.12 24.49
N ALA A 545 1.28 -12.62 24.45
CA ALA A 545 2.20 -12.57 25.58
C ALA A 545 2.05 -11.29 26.43
N TRP A 546 1.39 -10.24 25.92
CA TRP A 546 1.17 -9.00 26.67
C TRP A 546 0.37 -9.24 27.97
N ASP A 547 0.89 -8.73 29.08
CA ASP A 547 0.38 -8.97 30.45
C ASP A 547 -0.37 -7.78 31.05
N GLY A 548 -0.63 -6.73 30.26
CA GLY A 548 -1.33 -5.51 30.68
C GLY A 548 -0.41 -4.34 31.05
N LYS A 549 0.91 -4.49 30.91
CA LYS A 549 1.90 -3.46 31.28
C LYS A 549 2.66 -2.85 30.11
#